data_AF-A0A970AQV8-F1
#
_entry.id   AF-A0A970AQV8-F1
#
_cell.length_a   1.000
_cell.length_b   1.000
_cell.length_c   1.000
_cell.angle_alpha   90.00
_cell.angle_beta   90.00
_cell.angle_gamma   90.00
#
_symmetry.space_group_name_H-M   'P 1'
#
loop_
_entity.id
_entity.type
_entity.pdbx_description
1 polymer ?
#
loop_
_entity_poly.entity_id
_entity_poly.type
_entity_poly.pdbx_seq_one_letter_code
_entity_poly.pdbx_strand_id
1 'polypeptide(L)'
;MTNSELDAEALRRMQLLMDIPFEECHALTREFAVVTQRSGIYAFRHQQEGILYVGKAVNIRQRLRGGHKALGWAFIDRFDPDDVKIATVRLGYQAWLHALEIEARMIQALRPRYNIRIRQPE
;
A
#
# COMPACT_ATOMS: atom_id res chain seq x y z
N MET A 1 -13.82 -11.50 12.03
CA MET A 1 -13.72 -12.26 10.77
C MET A 1 -13.04 -13.59 11.05
N THR A 2 -13.52 -14.68 10.46
CA THR A 2 -12.84 -15.98 10.45
C THR A 2 -11.59 -15.93 9.57
N ASN A 3 -10.70 -16.93 9.66
CA ASN A 3 -9.49 -16.97 8.81
C ASN A 3 -9.83 -16.95 7.31
N SER A 4 -10.84 -17.72 6.89
CA SER A 4 -11.28 -17.74 5.49
C SER A 4 -11.85 -16.38 5.03
N GLU A 5 -12.60 -15.70 5.89
CA GLU A 5 -13.10 -14.34 5.61
C GLU A 5 -11.95 -13.32 5.49
N LEU A 6 -10.92 -13.45 6.34
CA LEU A 6 -9.73 -12.60 6.27
C LEU A 6 -8.94 -12.83 4.99
N ASP A 7 -8.79 -14.09 4.56
CA ASP A 7 -8.12 -14.44 3.31
C ASP A 7 -8.88 -13.89 2.11
N ALA A 8 -10.20 -14.07 2.08
CA ALA A 8 -11.07 -13.52 1.02
C ALA A 8 -11.04 -11.99 0.98
N GLU A 9 -11.06 -11.34 2.14
CA GLU A 9 -10.97 -9.88 2.21
C GLU A 9 -9.59 -9.38 1.76
N ALA A 10 -8.49 -10.03 2.17
CA ALA A 10 -7.15 -9.70 1.71
C ALA A 10 -7.01 -9.82 0.18
N LEU A 11 -7.49 -10.93 -0.39
CA LEU A 11 -7.57 -11.14 -1.84
C LEU A 11 -8.36 -10.03 -2.53
N ARG A 12 -9.52 -9.67 -1.99
CA ARG A 12 -10.36 -8.59 -2.53
C ARG A 12 -9.63 -7.25 -2.52
N ARG A 13 -8.97 -6.89 -1.41
CA ARG A 13 -8.22 -5.62 -1.31
C ARG A 13 -6.99 -5.59 -2.22
N MET A 14 -6.32 -6.72 -2.35
CA MET A 14 -5.22 -6.89 -3.30
C MET A 14 -5.69 -6.70 -4.74
N GLN A 15 -6.77 -7.35 -5.14
CA GLN A 15 -7.33 -7.22 -6.49
C GLN A 15 -7.72 -5.76 -6.79
N LEU A 16 -8.40 -5.09 -5.85
CA LEU A 16 -8.74 -3.68 -5.98
C LEU A 16 -7.51 -2.77 -6.18
N LEU A 17 -6.37 -3.06 -5.54
CA LEU A 17 -5.15 -2.29 -5.76
C LEU A 17 -4.53 -2.53 -7.14
N MET A 18 -4.59 -3.76 -7.65
CA MET A 18 -4.03 -4.14 -8.95
C MET A 18 -4.90 -3.66 -10.12
N ASP A 19 -6.21 -3.64 -9.93
CA ASP A 19 -7.20 -3.23 -10.94
C ASP A 19 -7.21 -1.72 -11.19
N ILE A 20 -6.71 -0.91 -10.25
CA ILE A 20 -6.56 0.54 -10.48
C ILE A 20 -5.53 0.72 -11.60
N PRO A 21 -5.88 1.36 -12.73
CA PRO A 21 -4.92 1.67 -13.79
C PRO A 21 -3.76 2.51 -13.24
N PHE A 22 -2.55 2.30 -13.75
CA PHE A 22 -1.37 3.00 -13.23
C PHE A 22 -1.52 4.52 -13.40
N GLU A 23 -2.16 4.95 -14.48
CA GLU A 23 -2.44 6.34 -14.82
C GLU A 23 -3.33 7.02 -13.76
N GLU A 24 -4.24 6.26 -13.14
CA GLU A 24 -5.17 6.73 -12.11
C GLU A 24 -4.58 6.69 -10.69
N CYS A 25 -3.43 6.05 -10.50
CA CYS A 25 -2.73 6.06 -9.22
C CYS A 25 -2.21 7.47 -8.89
N HIS A 26 -2.06 7.78 -7.60
CA HIS A 26 -1.58 9.09 -7.17
C HIS A 26 -0.07 9.24 -7.38
N ALA A 27 0.36 10.36 -7.98
CA ALA A 27 1.77 10.69 -8.12
C ALA A 27 2.46 10.94 -6.77
N LEU A 28 3.78 10.75 -6.74
CA LEU A 28 4.62 11.07 -5.59
C LEU A 28 4.87 12.58 -5.52
N THR A 29 4.06 13.27 -4.71
CA THR A 29 4.23 14.70 -4.44
C THR A 29 4.70 14.92 -3.01
N ARG A 30 5.36 16.05 -2.74
CA ARG A 30 5.88 16.38 -1.41
C ARG A 30 4.79 16.39 -0.33
N GLU A 31 3.60 16.88 -0.66
CA GLU A 31 2.49 17.06 0.29
C GLU A 31 1.48 15.90 0.28
N PHE A 32 1.54 15.03 -0.73
CA PHE A 32 0.56 13.98 -1.02
C PHE A 32 -0.89 14.49 -1.01
N ALA A 33 -1.12 15.71 -1.51
CA ALA A 33 -2.39 16.43 -1.34
C ALA A 33 -3.59 15.71 -1.97
N VAL A 34 -3.36 14.93 -3.03
CA VAL A 34 -4.39 14.14 -3.72
C VAL A 34 -4.64 12.78 -3.07
N VAL A 35 -3.76 12.32 -2.17
CA VAL A 35 -3.94 11.06 -1.45
C VAL A 35 -4.99 11.22 -0.36
N THR A 36 -5.81 10.20 -0.16
CA THR A 36 -6.90 10.22 0.83
C THR A 36 -6.40 10.38 2.27
N GLN A 37 -7.18 11.10 3.08
CA GLN A 37 -6.99 11.20 4.53
C GLN A 37 -7.76 10.11 5.30
N ARG A 38 -8.42 9.19 4.58
CA ARG A 38 -9.23 8.12 5.18
C ARG A 38 -8.38 6.91 5.54
N SER A 39 -8.93 6.06 6.40
CA SER A 39 -8.33 4.81 6.78
C SER A 39 -8.40 3.79 5.65
N GLY A 40 -7.34 2.99 5.52
CA GLY A 40 -7.28 1.98 4.49
C GLY A 40 -5.91 1.35 4.32
N ILE A 41 -5.81 0.63 3.21
CA ILE A 41 -4.57 0.06 2.68
C ILE A 41 -4.08 0.97 1.56
N TYR A 42 -2.76 1.13 1.47
CA TYR A 42 -2.09 1.79 0.36
C TYR A 42 -0.96 0.91 -0.16
N ALA A 43 -0.60 1.11 -1.41
CA ALA A 43 0.53 0.44 -2.03
C ALA A 43 1.36 1.42 -2.85
N PHE A 44 2.69 1.25 -2.80
CA PHE A 44 3.56 1.80 -3.84
C PHE A 44 3.62 0.82 -4.98
N ARG A 45 3.33 1.31 -6.18
CA ARG A 45 3.29 0.52 -7.40
C ARG A 45 4.23 1.13 -8.42
N HIS A 46 5.08 0.31 -9.02
CA HIS A 46 5.85 0.65 -10.21
C HIS A 46 5.02 0.34 -11.46
N GLN A 47 5.22 1.09 -12.54
CA GLN A 47 4.53 0.85 -13.81
C GLN A 47 4.79 -0.57 -14.33
N GLN A 48 6.03 -1.05 -14.25
CA GLN A 48 6.45 -2.35 -14.80
C GLN A 48 6.66 -3.44 -13.74
N GLU A 49 7.06 -3.08 -12.53
CA GLU A 49 7.46 -4.04 -11.47
C GLU A 49 6.26 -4.41 -10.57
N GLY A 50 5.10 -3.80 -10.80
CA GLY A 50 3.90 -4.03 -9.99
C GLY A 50 4.02 -3.47 -8.57
N ILE A 51 3.46 -4.17 -7.58
CA ILE A 51 3.41 -3.69 -6.19
C ILE A 51 4.76 -3.85 -5.51
N LEU A 52 5.38 -2.72 -5.17
CA LEU A 52 6.67 -2.64 -4.47
C LEU A 52 6.52 -2.69 -2.95
N TYR A 53 5.42 -2.14 -2.42
CA TYR A 53 5.13 -2.07 -1.00
C TYR A 53 3.63 -2.03 -0.73
N VAL A 54 3.19 -2.59 0.38
CA VAL A 54 1.83 -2.49 0.94
C VAL A 54 1.91 -2.02 2.38
N GLY A 55 1.03 -1.09 2.76
CA GLY A 55 0.91 -0.61 4.13
C GLY A 55 -0.54 -0.29 4.52
N LYS A 56 -0.84 -0.27 5.82
CA LYS A 56 -2.10 0.27 6.37
C LYS A 56 -1.90 1.61 7.08
N ALA A 57 -2.95 2.44 7.12
CA ALA A 57 -2.96 3.66 7.91
C ALA A 57 -4.39 4.10 8.26
N VAL A 58 -4.56 4.72 9.45
CA VAL A 58 -5.81 5.43 9.82
C VAL A 58 -6.00 6.67 8.95
N ASN A 59 -4.89 7.32 8.58
CA ASN A 59 -4.85 8.46 7.68
C ASN A 59 -3.67 8.26 6.74
N ILE A 60 -3.96 7.82 5.51
CA ILE A 60 -2.93 7.44 4.54
C ILE A 60 -2.05 8.64 4.19
N ARG A 61 -2.65 9.80 3.89
CA ARG A 61 -1.88 11.04 3.63
C ARG A 61 -0.91 11.38 4.74
N GLN A 62 -1.37 11.35 6.00
CA GLN A 62 -0.51 11.67 7.15
C GLN A 62 0.60 10.63 7.32
N ARG A 63 0.34 9.34 7.07
CA ARG A 63 1.36 8.29 7.13
C ARG A 63 2.49 8.47 6.13
N LEU A 64 2.18 9.03 4.95
CA LEU A 64 3.15 9.29 3.89
C LEU A 64 3.95 10.58 4.12
N ARG A 65 3.35 11.57 4.78
CA ARG A 65 4.03 12.82 5.14
C ARG A 65 5.15 12.56 6.15
N GLY A 66 6.32 13.15 5.91
CA GLY A 66 7.48 13.06 6.81
C GLY A 66 8.55 12.02 6.43
N GLY A 67 8.42 11.39 5.26
CA GLY A 67 9.43 10.48 4.71
C GLY A 67 9.06 9.01 4.95
N HIS A 68 8.62 8.35 3.87
CA HIS A 68 8.24 6.95 3.93
C HIS A 68 9.41 6.04 3.51
N LYS A 69 9.77 5.04 4.34
CA LYS A 69 10.95 4.18 4.11
C LYS A 69 10.98 3.50 2.74
N ALA A 70 9.83 3.05 2.24
CA ALA A 70 9.74 2.45 0.91
C ALA A 70 10.08 3.43 -0.23
N LEU A 71 9.77 4.72 -0.09
CA LEU A 71 10.21 5.74 -1.05
C LEU A 71 11.72 5.96 -0.99
N GLY A 72 12.31 5.89 0.20
CA GLY A 72 13.76 5.89 0.37
C GLY A 72 14.43 4.70 -0.34
N TRP A 73 13.84 3.51 -0.27
CA TRP A 73 14.35 2.33 -1.00
C TRP A 73 14.17 2.44 -2.51
N ALA A 74 13.04 2.97 -2.99
CA ALA A 74 12.84 3.25 -4.42
C ALA A 74 13.90 4.22 -4.95
N PHE A 75 14.24 5.25 -4.17
CA PHE A 75 15.32 6.16 -4.50
C PHE A 75 16.69 5.47 -4.53
N ILE A 76 17.00 4.61 -3.56
CA ILE A 76 18.25 3.81 -3.55
C ILE A 76 18.34 2.89 -4.77
N ASP A 77 17.23 2.26 -5.15
CA ASP A 77 17.12 1.40 -6.33
C ASP A 77 17.09 2.20 -7.65
N ARG A 78 17.14 3.54 -7.59
CA ARG A 78 17.16 4.48 -8.73
C ARG A 78 15.94 4.36 -9.66
N PHE A 79 14.76 4.07 -9.11
CA PHE A 79 13.54 4.19 -9.89
C PHE A 79 13.26 5.65 -10.25
N ASP A 80 12.74 5.86 -11.46
CA ASP A 80 12.17 7.14 -11.84
C ASP A 80 10.95 7.42 -10.94
N PRO A 81 10.87 8.58 -10.27
CA PRO A 81 9.71 8.95 -9.48
C PRO A 81 8.39 8.93 -10.27
N ASP A 82 8.42 9.17 -11.58
CA ASP A 82 7.23 9.16 -12.44
C ASP A 82 6.72 7.73 -12.72
N ASP A 83 7.61 6.74 -12.63
CA ASP A 83 7.27 5.32 -12.78
C ASP A 83 6.75 4.69 -11.47
N VAL A 84 6.75 5.43 -10.35
CA VAL A 84 6.23 4.98 -9.06
C VAL A 84 5.03 5.82 -8.64
N LYS A 85 3.91 5.16 -8.34
CA LYS A 85 2.68 5.82 -7.88
C LYS A 85 2.07 5.12 -6.68
N ILE A 86 1.06 5.76 -6.09
CA ILE A 86 0.37 5.30 -4.89
C ILE A 86 -1.05 4.87 -5.25
N ALA A 87 -1.35 3.60 -5.04
CA ALA A 87 -2.70 3.07 -5.07
C ALA A 87 -3.28 3.06 -3.64
N THR A 88 -4.57 3.36 -3.49
CA THR A 88 -5.23 3.32 -2.17
C THR A 88 -6.58 2.62 -2.23
N VAL A 89 -6.89 1.85 -1.18
CA VAL A 89 -8.19 1.21 -1.00
C VAL A 89 -8.68 1.51 0.41
N ARG A 90 -9.87 2.11 0.49
CA ARG A 90 -10.50 2.43 1.78
C ARG A 90 -11.01 1.16 2.45
N LEU A 91 -10.77 1.04 3.75
CA LEU A 91 -11.38 -0.02 4.57
C LEU A 91 -12.64 0.51 5.25
N GLY A 92 -13.72 -0.26 5.19
CA GLY A 92 -14.89 -0.04 6.05
C GLY A 92 -14.59 -0.39 7.50
N TYR A 93 -15.46 0.00 8.43
CA TYR A 93 -15.24 -0.18 9.87
C TYR A 93 -14.91 -1.64 10.25
N GLN A 94 -15.69 -2.60 9.76
CA GLN A 94 -15.49 -4.03 10.08
C GLN A 94 -14.13 -4.56 9.57
N ALA A 95 -13.74 -4.22 8.35
CA ALA A 95 -12.44 -4.63 7.80
C ALA A 95 -11.29 -3.89 8.50
N TRP A 96 -11.52 -2.64 8.94
CA TRP A 96 -10.51 -1.86 9.65
C TRP A 96 -10.12 -2.49 10.99
N LEU A 97 -11.08 -3.11 11.71
CA LEU A 97 -10.79 -3.84 12.95
C LEU A 97 -9.79 -4.99 12.76
N HIS A 98 -9.67 -5.50 11.53
CA HIS A 98 -8.75 -6.58 11.15
C HIS A 98 -7.68 -6.12 10.15
N ALA A 99 -7.40 -4.81 10.09
CA ALA A 99 -6.53 -4.26 9.06
C ALA A 99 -5.09 -4.81 9.13
N LEU A 100 -4.60 -5.17 10.31
CA LEU A 100 -3.26 -5.74 10.50
C LEU A 100 -3.17 -7.14 9.88
N GLU A 101 -4.16 -7.98 10.14
CA GLU A 101 -4.23 -9.34 9.64
C GLU A 101 -4.48 -9.36 8.12
N ILE A 102 -5.29 -8.43 7.62
CA ILE A 102 -5.51 -8.24 6.18
C ILE A 102 -4.19 -7.81 5.50
N GLU A 103 -3.49 -6.82 6.07
CA GLU A 103 -2.19 -6.36 5.56
C GLU A 103 -1.15 -7.49 5.56
N ALA A 104 -1.03 -8.24 6.64
CA ALA A 104 -0.10 -9.36 6.76
C ALA A 104 -0.34 -10.43 5.69
N ARG A 105 -1.61 -10.80 5.45
CA ARG A 105 -2.00 -11.74 4.40
C ARG A 105 -1.69 -11.21 3.00
N MET A 106 -1.95 -9.93 2.74
CA MET A 106 -1.59 -9.30 1.47
C MET A 106 -0.07 -9.33 1.24
N ILE A 107 0.72 -9.02 2.28
CA ILE A 107 2.19 -9.08 2.20
C ILE A 107 2.67 -10.51 1.98
N GLN A 108 2.06 -11.49 2.64
CA GLN A 108 2.41 -12.91 2.46
C GLN A 108 2.12 -13.40 1.05
N ALA A 109 1.00 -12.97 0.45
CA ALA A 109 0.58 -13.35 -0.89
C ALA A 109 1.40 -12.64 -1.98
N LEU A 110 1.57 -11.32 -1.88
CA LEU A 110 2.26 -10.50 -2.90
C LEU A 110 3.78 -10.53 -2.77
N ARG A 111 4.30 -10.77 -1.56
CA ARG A 111 5.72 -10.64 -1.21
C ARG A 111 6.37 -9.38 -1.78
N PRO A 112 5.83 -8.17 -1.52
CA PRO A 112 6.35 -6.94 -2.13
C PRO A 112 7.80 -6.71 -1.73
N ARG A 113 8.64 -6.34 -2.70
CA ARG A 113 10.10 -6.15 -2.56
C ARG A 113 10.49 -5.37 -1.31
N TYR A 114 9.76 -4.28 -1.01
CA TYR A 114 10.10 -3.40 0.12
C TYR A 114 9.48 -3.79 1.44
N ASN A 115 8.37 -4.55 1.46
CA ASN A 115 7.90 -5.13 2.72
C ASN A 115 8.88 -6.17 3.28
N ILE A 116 9.58 -6.90 2.40
CA ILE A 116 10.59 -7.88 2.82
C ILE A 116 11.84 -7.17 3.36
N ARG A 117 12.28 -6.08 2.70
CA ARG A 117 13.47 -5.32 3.11
C ARG A 117 13.25 -4.49 4.38
N ILE A 118 12.05 -3.91 4.52
CA ILE A 118 11.69 -3.14 5.70
C ILE A 118 11.20 -4.13 6.75
N ARG A 119 12.07 -4.53 7.68
CA ARG A 119 11.64 -5.19 8.91
C ARG A 119 10.66 -4.26 9.62
N GLN A 120 9.37 -4.60 9.57
CA GLN A 120 8.35 -3.92 10.36
C GLN A 120 8.70 -4.21 11.84
N PRO A 121 8.80 -3.20 12.72
CA PRO A 121 8.90 -3.49 14.14
C PRO A 121 7.65 -4.26 14.57
N GLU A 122 7.87 -5.32 15.35
CA GLU A 122 6.82 -6.14 15.99
C GLU A 122 5.90 -5.28 16.87
#